data_AF-X1UTY2-F1
#
_entry.id   AF-X1UTY2-F1
#
_cell.length_a   1.000
_cell.length_b   1.000
_cell.length_c   1.000
_cell.angle_alpha   90.00
_cell.angle_beta   90.00
_cell.angle_gamma   90.00
#
_symmetry.space_group_name_H-M   'P 1'
#
loop_
_entity.id
_entity.type
_entity.pdbx_description
1 polymer ?
#
loop_
_entity_poly.entity_id
_entity_poly.type
_entity_poly.pdbx_seq_one_letter_code
_entity_poly.pdbx_strand_id
1 'polypeptide(L)'
;LIIFNDLREGKFVSVIMNVHTKKEIKTIPYPISAVSPNGKEAISINFSRLRITRTDYGYGGEGQDSKAAIQFPEDDGLFLVNLETGKAKLIVSISQIKNMVPEIPKEGIEYFNHTLFSHGGSKIFWLARAIPNRNTTAFTVNRDGSNIQRCFPDNWGGSHFDWLNDDELMITASYEGKHSAHILFTVGEQNYKRLGNGLLDYDGHG
;
A
#
# COMPACT_ATOMS: atom_id res chain seq x y z
N LEU A 1 5.16 -10.21 -20.10
CA LEU A 1 4.77 -11.13 -19.00
C LEU A 1 3.67 -10.45 -18.21
N ILE A 2 2.83 -11.20 -17.51
CA ILE A 2 1.95 -10.66 -16.48
C ILE A 2 2.22 -11.36 -15.16
N ILE A 3 1.84 -10.71 -14.07
CA ILE A 3 1.76 -11.30 -12.74
C ILE A 3 0.34 -11.10 -12.21
N PHE A 4 -0.25 -12.14 -11.63
CA PHE A 4 -1.55 -12.08 -10.99
C PHE A 4 -1.57 -12.95 -9.74
N ASN A 5 -2.44 -12.62 -8.79
CA ASN A 5 -2.57 -13.38 -7.55
C ASN A 5 -3.55 -14.54 -7.70
N ASP A 6 -3.30 -15.62 -6.97
CA ASP A 6 -4.09 -16.84 -7.00
C ASP A 6 -4.12 -17.50 -5.61
N LEU A 7 -5.05 -18.43 -5.40
CA LEU A 7 -5.12 -19.27 -4.19
C LEU A 7 -4.79 -20.70 -4.59
N ARG A 8 -3.59 -21.18 -4.23
CA ARG A 8 -3.12 -22.53 -4.54
C ARG A 8 -2.76 -23.28 -3.27
N GLU A 9 -3.27 -24.50 -3.14
CA GLU A 9 -2.93 -25.39 -2.02
C GLU A 9 -3.11 -24.71 -0.64
N GLY A 10 -4.16 -23.88 -0.52
CA GLY A 10 -4.45 -23.15 0.72
C GLY A 10 -3.51 -21.98 1.01
N LYS A 11 -2.75 -21.48 0.03
CA LYS A 11 -1.87 -20.32 0.17
C LYS A 11 -2.16 -19.27 -0.89
N PHE A 12 -2.18 -18.00 -0.50
CA PHE A 12 -2.16 -16.92 -1.47
C PHE A 12 -0.78 -16.82 -2.10
N VAL A 13 -0.74 -16.86 -3.42
CA VAL A 13 0.47 -16.85 -4.23
C VAL A 13 0.31 -15.82 -5.35
N SER A 14 1.39 -15.58 -6.08
CA SER A 14 1.31 -14.90 -7.36
C SER A 14 1.97 -15.72 -8.47
N VAL A 15 1.43 -15.61 -9.67
CA VAL A 15 1.79 -16.41 -10.83
C VAL A 15 2.29 -15.47 -11.92
N ILE A 16 3.52 -15.70 -12.38
CA ILE A 16 4.11 -15.01 -13.51
C ILE A 16 3.84 -15.84 -14.76
N MET A 17 3.12 -15.27 -15.73
CA MET A 17 2.73 -15.95 -16.96
C MET A 17 3.20 -15.18 -18.20
N ASN A 18 3.59 -15.94 -19.23
CA ASN A 18 3.74 -15.40 -20.58
C ASN A 18 2.38 -15.43 -21.29
N VAL A 19 1.82 -14.25 -21.56
CA VAL A 19 0.50 -14.10 -22.18
C VAL A 19 0.42 -14.59 -23.63
N HIS A 20 1.54 -14.57 -24.37
CA HIS A 20 1.56 -15.02 -25.77
C HIS A 20 1.60 -16.54 -25.86
N THR A 21 2.38 -17.20 -25.00
CA THR A 21 2.49 -18.67 -24.98
C THR A 21 1.47 -19.34 -24.06
N LYS A 22 0.79 -18.56 -23.21
CA LYS A 22 -0.10 -19.00 -22.12
C LYS A 22 0.58 -19.94 -21.11
N LYS A 23 1.91 -19.89 -21.02
CA LYS A 23 2.68 -20.72 -20.08
C LYS A 23 2.95 -19.94 -18.80
N GLU A 24 2.63 -20.56 -17.67
CA GLU A 24 3.12 -20.13 -16.36
C GLU A 24 4.63 -20.35 -16.32
N ILE A 25 5.35 -19.29 -15.98
CA ILE A 25 6.81 -19.28 -15.91
C ILE A 25 7.26 -19.55 -14.47
N LYS A 26 6.54 -18.99 -13.49
CA LYS A 26 6.91 -19.07 -12.09
C LYS A 26 5.73 -18.81 -11.16
N THR A 27 5.72 -19.49 -10.02
CA THR A 27 4.85 -19.14 -8.87
C THR A 27 5.72 -18.57 -7.75
N ILE A 28 5.29 -17.46 -7.16
CA ILE A 28 5.91 -16.78 -6.02
C ILE A 28 5.05 -17.06 -4.79
N PRO A 29 5.62 -17.48 -3.65
CA PRO A 29 4.86 -17.89 -2.47
C PRO A 29 4.29 -16.71 -1.66
N TYR A 30 3.96 -15.59 -2.33
CA TYR A 30 3.35 -14.40 -1.76
C TYR A 30 2.43 -13.74 -2.81
N PRO A 31 1.27 -13.20 -2.40
CA PRO A 31 0.45 -12.36 -3.26
C PRO A 31 1.10 -10.97 -3.43
N ILE A 32 1.00 -10.39 -4.62
CA ILE A 32 1.63 -9.11 -4.94
C ILE A 32 0.60 -7.99 -5.02
N SER A 33 0.87 -6.89 -4.31
CA SER A 33 0.09 -5.64 -4.38
C SER A 33 0.68 -4.65 -5.37
N ALA A 34 2.01 -4.60 -5.54
CA ALA A 34 2.67 -3.69 -6.48
C ALA A 34 3.98 -4.29 -6.96
N VAL A 35 4.33 -4.07 -8.22
CA VAL A 35 5.61 -4.50 -8.82
C VAL A 35 6.50 -3.27 -8.96
N SER A 36 7.76 -3.40 -8.61
CA SER A 36 8.75 -2.33 -8.79
C SER A 36 9.01 -2.05 -10.27
N PRO A 37 9.42 -0.81 -10.64
CA PRO A 37 9.74 -0.45 -12.03
C PRO A 37 10.82 -1.33 -12.68
N ASN A 38 11.72 -1.90 -11.87
CA ASN A 38 12.78 -2.80 -12.36
C ASN A 38 12.29 -4.22 -12.68
N GLY A 39 11.05 -4.58 -12.30
CA GLY A 39 10.44 -5.89 -12.55
C GLY A 39 11.02 -7.07 -11.76
N LYS A 40 11.94 -6.83 -10.82
CA LYS A 40 12.63 -7.87 -10.02
C LYS A 40 12.11 -7.96 -8.59
N GLU A 41 11.46 -6.92 -8.11
CA GLU A 41 10.88 -6.89 -6.77
C GLU A 41 9.43 -6.45 -6.78
N ALA A 42 8.74 -6.77 -5.70
CA ALA A 42 7.34 -6.44 -5.51
C ALA A 42 7.04 -6.19 -4.02
N ILE A 43 5.91 -5.55 -3.75
CA ILE A 43 5.34 -5.46 -2.40
C ILE A 43 4.21 -6.45 -2.27
N SER A 44 4.25 -7.22 -1.18
CA SER A 44 3.14 -8.02 -0.68
C SER A 44 2.57 -7.37 0.58
N ILE A 45 1.28 -7.55 0.78
CA ILE A 45 0.55 -7.24 2.01
C ILE A 45 -0.28 -8.47 2.41
N ASN A 46 -0.92 -8.42 3.58
CA ASN A 46 -1.81 -9.48 4.03
C ASN A 46 -3.23 -9.31 3.49
N PHE A 47 -3.55 -10.04 2.42
CA PHE A 47 -4.86 -9.98 1.79
C PHE A 47 -5.97 -10.66 2.61
N SER A 48 -5.63 -11.57 3.54
CA SER A 48 -6.59 -12.11 4.53
C SER A 48 -6.96 -11.05 5.56
N ARG A 49 -6.00 -10.28 6.07
CA ARG A 49 -6.27 -9.12 6.94
C ARG A 49 -7.09 -8.06 6.23
N LEU A 50 -6.76 -7.80 4.97
CA LEU A 50 -7.52 -6.87 4.14
C LEU A 50 -8.95 -7.38 3.90
N ARG A 51 -9.18 -8.70 3.79
CA ARG A 51 -10.51 -9.29 3.61
C ARG A 51 -11.43 -9.03 4.80
N ILE A 52 -10.93 -9.13 6.03
CA ILE A 52 -11.75 -8.92 7.23
C ILE A 52 -11.97 -7.43 7.55
N THR A 53 -11.07 -6.56 7.09
CA THR A 53 -11.14 -5.11 7.34
C THR A 53 -11.78 -4.33 6.19
N ARG A 54 -11.69 -4.84 4.97
CA ARG A 54 -12.23 -4.25 3.74
C ARG A 54 -12.51 -5.34 2.69
N THR A 55 -13.65 -6.02 2.85
CA THR A 55 -14.05 -7.22 2.08
C THR A 55 -13.79 -7.18 0.57
N ASP A 56 -14.04 -6.04 -0.07
CA ASP A 56 -13.92 -5.88 -1.53
C ASP A 56 -12.47 -5.80 -2.04
N TYR A 57 -11.50 -5.61 -1.13
CA TYR A 57 -10.09 -5.38 -1.47
C TYR A 57 -9.19 -6.55 -1.07
N GLY A 58 -9.64 -7.38 -0.13
CA GLY A 58 -8.95 -8.59 0.27
C GLY A 58 -9.34 -9.81 -0.56
N TYR A 59 -8.59 -10.89 -0.38
CA TYR A 59 -8.88 -12.17 -1.04
C TYR A 59 -9.64 -13.11 -0.11
N GLY A 60 -10.61 -13.82 -0.67
CA GLY A 60 -11.34 -14.86 0.06
C GLY A 60 -10.51 -16.13 0.20
N GLY A 61 -10.79 -16.90 1.25
CA GLY A 61 -10.06 -18.12 1.60
C GLY A 61 -9.00 -17.90 2.68
N GLU A 62 -8.43 -18.99 3.18
CA GLU A 62 -7.48 -19.01 4.31
C GLU A 62 -6.01 -18.97 3.84
N GLY A 63 -5.72 -18.21 2.79
CA GLY A 63 -4.41 -18.21 2.12
C GLY A 63 -3.27 -17.59 2.92
N GLN A 64 -3.59 -16.81 3.95
CA GLN A 64 -2.68 -16.18 4.92
C GLN A 64 -3.38 -16.11 6.29
N ASP A 65 -2.61 -16.10 7.39
CA ASP A 65 -3.13 -15.76 8.72
C ASP A 65 -3.51 -14.27 8.75
N SER A 66 -4.78 -13.94 9.01
CA SER A 66 -5.30 -12.56 8.99
C SER A 66 -4.83 -11.68 10.16
N LYS A 67 -4.23 -12.28 11.21
CA LYS A 67 -3.82 -11.58 12.43
C LYS A 67 -4.98 -10.82 13.10
N ALA A 68 -6.21 -11.32 12.99
CA ALA A 68 -7.43 -10.63 13.45
C ALA A 68 -7.43 -10.28 14.95
N ALA A 69 -6.71 -11.05 15.78
CA ALA A 69 -6.66 -10.85 17.22
C ALA A 69 -5.75 -9.69 17.68
N ILE A 70 -4.92 -9.14 16.79
CA ILE A 70 -3.92 -8.11 17.12
C ILE A 70 -4.19 -6.85 16.29
N GLN A 71 -4.40 -5.74 16.98
CA GLN A 71 -4.69 -4.45 16.34
C GLN A 71 -3.55 -3.94 15.45
N PHE A 72 -2.32 -4.09 15.96
CA PHE A 72 -1.08 -3.68 15.31
C PHE A 72 -0.03 -4.81 15.40
N PRO A 73 -0.12 -5.85 14.55
CA PRO A 73 0.82 -6.97 14.58
C PRO A 73 2.25 -6.56 14.24
N GLU A 74 3.22 -7.24 14.84
CA GLU A 74 4.65 -7.04 14.60
C GLU A 74 5.16 -7.84 13.39
N ASP A 75 4.45 -8.90 13.02
CA ASP A 75 4.81 -9.86 11.97
C ASP A 75 3.95 -9.73 10.70
N ASP A 76 3.26 -8.61 10.53
CA ASP A 76 2.43 -8.29 9.35
C ASP A 76 2.58 -6.81 8.97
N GLY A 77 2.48 -6.50 7.68
CA GLY A 77 2.67 -5.17 7.11
C GLY A 77 3.12 -5.21 5.65
N LEU A 78 4.16 -4.44 5.32
CA LEU A 78 4.76 -4.40 3.97
C LEU A 78 5.89 -5.41 3.86
N PHE A 79 5.75 -6.34 2.92
CA PHE A 79 6.77 -7.32 2.60
C PHE A 79 7.41 -6.99 1.26
N LEU A 80 8.74 -6.78 1.24
CA LEU A 80 9.50 -6.69 0.00
C LEU A 80 9.81 -8.11 -0.50
N VAL A 81 9.28 -8.45 -1.66
CA VAL A 81 9.39 -9.76 -2.29
C VAL A 81 10.38 -9.68 -3.44
N ASN A 82 11.40 -10.55 -3.43
CA ASN A 82 12.29 -10.73 -4.58
C ASN A 82 11.65 -11.75 -5.54
N LEU A 83 11.28 -11.32 -6.74
CA LEU A 83 10.58 -12.14 -7.73
C LEU A 83 11.48 -13.20 -8.39
N GLU A 84 12.80 -13.01 -8.34
CA GLU A 84 13.77 -13.98 -8.88
C GLU A 84 13.97 -15.19 -7.96
N THR A 85 13.84 -15.02 -6.65
CA THR A 85 14.05 -16.08 -5.63
C THR A 85 12.78 -16.52 -4.93
N GLY A 86 11.73 -15.69 -4.94
CA GLY A 86 10.50 -15.90 -4.18
C GLY A 86 10.61 -15.60 -2.68
N LYS A 87 11.75 -15.11 -2.21
CA LYS A 87 11.94 -14.73 -0.80
C LYS A 87 11.27 -13.39 -0.50
N ALA A 88 10.67 -13.27 0.68
CA ALA A 88 10.10 -12.02 1.18
C ALA A 88 10.77 -11.59 2.48
N LYS A 89 10.85 -10.28 2.69
CA LYS A 89 11.31 -9.64 3.93
C LYS A 89 10.27 -8.64 4.40
N LEU A 90 9.85 -8.72 5.66
CA LEU A 90 9.05 -7.66 6.29
C LEU A 90 9.93 -6.40 6.42
N ILE A 91 9.54 -5.32 5.74
CA ILE A 91 10.28 -4.04 5.76
C ILE A 91 9.58 -2.97 6.60
N VAL A 92 8.26 -3.07 6.77
CA VAL A 92 7.47 -2.22 7.68
C VAL A 92 6.39 -3.09 8.31
N SER A 93 6.39 -3.24 9.64
CA SER A 93 5.29 -3.86 10.37
C SER A 93 4.18 -2.83 10.65
N ILE A 94 2.96 -3.32 10.86
CA ILE A 94 1.84 -2.47 11.29
C ILE A 94 2.12 -1.90 12.68
N SER A 95 2.81 -2.64 13.57
CA SER A 95 3.22 -2.13 14.88
C SER A 95 4.13 -0.90 14.83
N GLN A 96 5.00 -0.78 13.81
CA GLN A 96 5.92 0.35 13.70
C GLN A 96 5.22 1.70 13.52
N ILE A 97 4.02 1.72 12.91
CA ILE A 97 3.28 2.97 12.65
C ILE A 97 2.23 3.29 13.71
N LYS A 98 2.12 2.50 14.78
CA LYS A 98 1.07 2.66 15.80
C LYS A 98 0.97 4.09 16.36
N ASN A 99 2.11 4.73 16.61
CA ASN A 99 2.16 6.09 17.16
C ASN A 99 2.17 7.18 16.05
N MET A 100 2.02 6.79 14.79
CA MET A 100 2.01 7.68 13.63
C MET A 100 0.63 7.80 12.98
N VAL A 101 -0.34 6.99 13.41
CA VAL A 101 -1.74 7.01 12.94
C VAL A 101 -2.67 7.49 14.06
N PRO A 102 -3.91 7.94 13.72
CA PRO A 102 -4.92 8.25 14.73
C PRO A 102 -5.21 7.07 15.65
N GLU A 103 -5.57 7.35 16.90
CA GLU A 103 -6.00 6.34 17.86
C GLU A 103 -7.23 5.58 17.34
N ILE A 104 -7.25 4.26 17.57
CA ILE A 104 -8.34 3.37 17.18
C ILE A 104 -8.95 2.74 18.43
N PRO A 105 -10.26 2.41 18.43
CA PRO A 105 -10.91 1.80 19.60
C PRO A 105 -10.33 0.40 19.89
N LYS A 106 -10.60 -0.16 21.07
CA LYS A 106 -10.00 -1.43 21.54
C LYS A 106 -10.27 -2.63 20.61
N GLU A 107 -11.41 -2.65 19.94
CA GLU A 107 -11.81 -3.64 18.95
C GLU A 107 -11.34 -3.32 17.53
N GLY A 108 -10.72 -2.16 17.33
CA GLY A 108 -10.26 -1.71 16.03
C GLY A 108 -9.08 -2.51 15.49
N ILE A 109 -8.93 -2.51 14.17
CA ILE A 109 -7.87 -3.23 13.48
C ILE A 109 -7.26 -2.30 12.44
N GLU A 110 -5.96 -2.05 12.55
CA GLU A 110 -5.18 -1.29 11.57
C GLU A 110 -4.74 -2.22 10.43
N TYR A 111 -4.81 -1.77 9.18
CA TYR A 111 -4.44 -2.54 8.01
C TYR A 111 -3.75 -1.65 6.97
N PHE A 112 -2.87 -2.25 6.18
CA PHE A 112 -2.25 -1.59 5.04
C PHE A 112 -2.98 -1.95 3.75
N ASN A 113 -3.08 -0.99 2.84
CA ASN A 113 -3.55 -1.20 1.48
C ASN A 113 -2.90 -0.21 0.53
N HIS A 114 -3.23 -0.35 -0.77
CA HIS A 114 -2.88 0.63 -1.80
C HIS A 114 -1.37 0.95 -1.83
N THR A 115 -0.57 -0.05 -2.22
CA THR A 115 0.88 0.13 -2.33
C THR A 115 1.29 0.59 -3.72
N LEU A 116 2.30 1.43 -3.80
CA LEU A 116 2.85 1.91 -5.08
C LEU A 116 4.34 2.24 -4.93
N PHE A 117 5.17 1.72 -5.83
CA PHE A 117 6.56 2.14 -5.92
C PHE A 117 6.66 3.53 -6.55
N SER A 118 7.64 4.32 -6.11
CA SER A 118 8.02 5.54 -6.81
C SER A 118 8.51 5.26 -8.24
N HIS A 119 8.62 6.29 -9.07
CA HIS A 119 8.90 6.15 -10.51
C HIS A 119 10.16 5.31 -10.84
N GLY A 120 11.26 5.54 -10.12
CA GLY A 120 12.50 4.77 -10.16
C GLY A 120 12.56 3.61 -9.15
N GLY A 121 11.57 3.52 -8.25
CA GLY A 121 11.44 2.44 -7.27
C GLY A 121 12.35 2.58 -6.04
N SER A 122 12.80 3.79 -5.73
CA SER A 122 13.58 4.08 -4.52
C SER A 122 12.72 4.18 -3.25
N LYS A 123 11.44 4.54 -3.40
CA LYS A 123 10.47 4.63 -2.30
C LYS A 123 9.22 3.79 -2.57
N ILE A 124 8.49 3.51 -1.49
CA ILE A 124 7.20 2.82 -1.51
C ILE A 124 6.20 3.72 -0.79
N PHE A 125 5.10 4.02 -1.46
CA PHE A 125 3.90 4.61 -0.89
C PHE A 125 2.93 3.52 -0.41
N TRP A 126 2.22 3.77 0.67
CA TRP A 126 1.03 2.99 1.04
C TRP A 126 0.04 3.80 1.87
N LEU A 127 -1.18 3.28 1.99
CA LEU A 127 -2.19 3.78 2.91
C LEU A 127 -2.31 2.85 4.12
N ALA A 128 -2.32 3.44 5.31
CA ALA A 128 -2.72 2.80 6.55
C ALA A 128 -4.13 3.27 6.91
N ARG A 129 -5.00 2.32 7.23
CA ARG A 129 -6.41 2.55 7.53
C ARG A 129 -6.86 1.61 8.65
N ALA A 130 -7.96 1.95 9.30
CA ALA A 130 -8.53 1.18 10.39
C ALA A 130 -10.01 0.88 10.20
N ILE A 131 -10.47 -0.09 10.99
CA ILE A 131 -11.88 -0.33 11.31
C ILE A 131 -12.08 -0.18 12.83
N PRO A 132 -13.30 0.01 13.35
CA PRO A 132 -14.57 0.19 12.62
C PRO A 132 -14.66 1.54 11.90
N ASN A 133 -13.99 2.56 12.43
CA ASN A 133 -13.95 3.89 11.82
C ASN A 133 -12.74 3.99 10.89
N ARG A 134 -13.00 4.28 9.61
CA ARG A 134 -11.93 4.51 8.64
C ARG A 134 -11.16 5.78 8.99
N ASN A 135 -9.94 5.62 9.50
CA ASN A 135 -8.89 6.62 9.38
C ASN A 135 -8.15 6.40 8.04
N THR A 136 -7.48 7.41 7.50
CA THR A 136 -6.59 7.21 6.36
C THR A 136 -5.36 8.06 6.58
N THR A 137 -4.23 7.38 6.71
CA THR A 137 -2.91 7.99 6.84
C THR A 137 -2.06 7.49 5.68
N ALA A 138 -1.55 8.42 4.88
CA ALA A 138 -0.66 8.11 3.78
C ALA A 138 0.79 8.14 4.24
N PHE A 139 1.55 7.13 3.85
CA PHE A 139 2.94 6.95 4.23
C PHE A 139 3.83 6.71 3.02
N THR A 140 5.10 7.04 3.22
CA THR A 140 6.20 6.62 2.36
C THR A 140 7.31 5.99 3.20
N VAL A 141 8.07 5.09 2.60
CA VAL A 141 9.26 4.47 3.17
C VAL A 141 10.29 4.29 2.07
N ASN A 142 11.57 4.33 2.40
CA ASN A 142 12.60 3.89 1.46
C ASN A 142 12.44 2.39 1.18
N ARG A 143 12.86 1.94 0.00
CA ARG A 143 12.73 0.52 -0.41
C ARG A 143 13.35 -0.48 0.57
N ASP A 144 14.35 -0.08 1.35
CA ASP A 144 15.00 -0.93 2.36
C ASP A 144 14.23 -1.03 3.70
N GLY A 145 13.15 -0.26 3.86
CA GLY A 145 12.35 -0.15 5.09
C GLY A 145 12.75 1.01 5.99
N SER A 146 13.76 1.79 5.64
CA SER A 146 14.19 2.96 6.41
C SER A 146 13.32 4.20 6.13
N ASN A 147 13.37 5.18 7.04
CA ASN A 147 12.78 6.50 6.85
C ASN A 147 11.26 6.48 6.56
N ILE A 148 10.50 5.83 7.44
CA ILE A 148 9.03 5.87 7.42
C ILE A 148 8.58 7.31 7.68
N GLN A 149 7.82 7.88 6.76
CA GLN A 149 7.34 9.25 6.83
C GLN A 149 5.86 9.33 6.52
N ARG A 150 5.14 10.18 7.25
CA ARG A 150 3.78 10.57 6.90
C ARG A 150 3.83 11.54 5.72
N CYS A 151 2.89 11.42 4.80
CA CYS A 151 2.76 12.36 3.69
C CYS A 151 2.17 13.70 4.13
N PHE A 152 1.25 13.71 5.11
CA PHE A 152 0.58 14.93 5.59
C PHE A 152 -0.04 14.74 6.99
N PRO A 153 -0.48 15.85 7.65
CA PRO A 153 -1.19 15.82 8.93
C PRO A 153 -2.52 15.04 8.88
N ASP A 154 -3.12 14.80 10.05
CA ASP A 154 -4.41 14.12 10.13
C ASP A 154 -5.53 14.89 9.39
N ASN A 155 -6.62 14.18 9.08
CA ASN A 155 -7.85 14.71 8.44
C ASN A 155 -7.77 15.04 6.94
N TRP A 156 -6.62 14.88 6.30
CA TRP A 156 -6.51 15.06 4.85
C TRP A 156 -6.97 13.80 4.08
N GLY A 157 -6.81 12.61 4.66
CA GLY A 157 -7.29 11.38 4.03
C GLY A 157 -6.38 10.88 2.92
N GLY A 158 -6.92 10.50 1.76
CA GLY A 158 -6.13 9.99 0.63
C GLY A 158 -6.84 8.85 -0.12
N SER A 159 -7.05 9.02 -1.41
CA SER A 159 -7.73 8.04 -2.27
C SER A 159 -6.88 7.64 -3.48
N HIS A 160 -6.57 8.61 -4.34
CA HIS A 160 -5.86 8.42 -5.60
C HIS A 160 -4.50 9.08 -5.53
N PHE A 161 -3.48 8.45 -6.09
CA PHE A 161 -2.11 8.91 -5.96
C PHE A 161 -1.28 8.40 -7.13
N ASP A 162 -0.30 9.20 -7.53
CA ASP A 162 0.74 8.78 -8.46
C ASP A 162 2.02 9.60 -8.23
N TRP A 163 3.15 9.03 -8.61
CA TRP A 163 4.47 9.64 -8.47
C TRP A 163 4.85 10.43 -9.72
N LEU A 164 5.17 11.71 -9.55
CA LEU A 164 5.74 12.51 -10.64
C LEU A 164 7.20 12.10 -10.90
N ASN A 165 7.93 11.81 -9.82
CA ASN A 165 9.29 11.28 -9.82
C ASN A 165 9.54 10.52 -8.51
N ASP A 166 10.79 10.32 -8.10
CA ASP A 166 11.11 9.56 -6.89
C ASP A 166 10.89 10.30 -5.57
N ASP A 167 10.69 11.61 -5.62
CA ASP A 167 10.58 12.47 -4.45
C ASP A 167 9.26 13.24 -4.41
N GLU A 168 8.62 13.48 -5.56
CA GLU A 168 7.36 14.20 -5.66
C GLU A 168 6.16 13.27 -5.92
N LEU A 169 5.17 13.33 -5.02
CA LEU A 169 3.94 12.56 -5.07
C LEU A 169 2.75 13.49 -5.28
N MET A 170 1.84 13.10 -6.17
CA MET A 170 0.50 13.68 -6.26
C MET A 170 -0.49 12.78 -5.53
N ILE A 171 -1.35 13.36 -4.70
CA ILE A 171 -2.45 12.65 -4.04
C ILE A 171 -3.75 13.47 -4.07
N THR A 172 -4.86 12.78 -4.30
CA THR A 172 -6.20 13.31 -4.06
C THR A 172 -6.52 13.19 -2.57
N ALA A 173 -6.61 14.33 -1.89
CA ALA A 173 -6.90 14.41 -0.47
C ALA A 173 -7.68 15.70 -0.13
N SER A 174 -8.20 15.77 1.09
CA SER A 174 -8.90 16.95 1.62
C SER A 174 -7.88 18.03 1.97
N TYR A 175 -7.61 18.93 1.02
CA TYR A 175 -6.66 20.02 1.17
C TYR A 175 -7.12 20.95 2.31
N GLU A 176 -6.25 21.14 3.30
CA GLU A 176 -6.54 21.85 4.56
C GLU A 176 -7.81 21.38 5.29
N GLY A 177 -8.29 20.15 5.02
CA GLY A 177 -9.53 19.62 5.58
C GLY A 177 -10.81 20.26 5.02
N LYS A 178 -10.75 21.01 3.90
CA LYS A 178 -11.88 21.79 3.38
C LYS A 178 -12.49 21.24 2.10
N HIS A 179 -11.66 20.85 1.13
CA HIS A 179 -12.12 20.40 -0.18
C HIS A 179 -11.21 19.31 -0.75
N SER A 180 -11.80 18.39 -1.50
CA SER A 180 -11.04 17.38 -2.24
C SER A 180 -10.23 18.07 -3.34
N ALA A 181 -8.93 17.80 -3.39
CA ALA A 181 -8.06 18.33 -4.43
C ALA A 181 -6.90 17.38 -4.72
N HIS A 182 -6.37 17.47 -5.93
CA HIS A 182 -5.07 16.90 -6.26
C HIS A 182 -3.97 17.79 -5.66
N ILE A 183 -3.09 17.20 -4.87
CA ILE A 183 -2.04 17.90 -4.13
C ILE A 183 -0.71 17.28 -4.53
N LEU A 184 0.18 18.09 -5.09
CA LEU A 184 1.57 17.74 -5.37
C LEU A 184 2.46 18.22 -4.22
N PHE A 185 3.37 17.39 -3.77
CA PHE A 185 4.32 17.73 -2.71
C PHE A 185 5.58 16.86 -2.82
N THR A 186 6.66 17.34 -2.22
CA THR A 186 7.90 16.57 -2.02
C THR A 186 7.81 15.81 -0.71
N VAL A 187 8.10 14.51 -0.75
CA VAL A 187 8.04 13.63 0.42
C VAL A 187 8.99 14.10 1.50
N GLY A 188 8.47 14.31 2.71
CA GLY A 188 9.21 14.83 3.86
C GLY A 188 9.25 16.35 3.96
N GLU A 189 8.72 17.06 2.97
CA GLU A 189 8.57 18.51 2.99
C GLU A 189 7.12 18.93 3.22
N GLN A 190 6.92 20.15 3.72
CA GLN A 190 5.59 20.75 3.91
C GLN A 190 5.25 21.73 2.78
N ASN A 191 5.54 21.35 1.53
CA ASN A 191 5.47 22.21 0.34
C ASN A 191 4.22 21.93 -0.54
N TYR A 192 3.08 21.62 0.10
CA TYR A 192 1.85 21.18 -0.57
C TYR A 192 1.30 22.20 -1.57
N LYS A 193 1.21 21.78 -2.83
CA LYS A 193 0.66 22.56 -3.94
C LYS A 193 -0.62 21.92 -4.47
N ARG A 194 -1.73 22.62 -4.34
CA ARG A 194 -2.98 22.25 -5.01
C ARG A 194 -2.85 22.40 -6.53
N LEU A 195 -3.25 21.36 -7.26
CA LEU A 195 -3.25 21.32 -8.72
C LEU A 195 -4.62 21.66 -9.30
N GLY A 196 -4.67 21.98 -10.59
CA GLY A 196 -5.92 22.17 -11.34
C GLY A 196 -6.66 23.49 -11.08
N ASN A 197 -6.21 24.36 -10.16
CA ASN A 197 -6.82 25.66 -9.89
C ASN A 197 -8.36 25.63 -9.70
N GLY A 198 -8.89 24.57 -9.08
CA GLY A 198 -10.34 24.39 -8.90
C GLY A 198 -11.03 23.57 -9.98
N LEU A 199 -10.40 23.33 -11.12
CA LEU A 199 -10.97 22.52 -12.21
C LEU A 199 -10.91 21.02 -11.93
N LEU A 200 -10.05 20.60 -11.00
CA LEU A 200 -9.84 19.20 -10.62
C LEU A 200 -10.21 18.95 -9.13
N ASP A 201 -11.10 19.77 -8.56
CA ASP A 201 -11.54 19.64 -7.15
C ASP A 201 -12.62 18.54 -6.97
N TYR A 202 -12.32 17.34 -7.43
CA TYR A 202 -13.18 16.17 -7.26
C TYR A 202 -12.31 14.94 -7.00
N ASP A 203 -12.95 13.83 -6.62
CA ASP A 203 -12.22 12.58 -6.46
C ASP A 203 -11.92 11.95 -7.82
N GLY A 204 -10.65 11.83 -8.18
CA GLY A 204 -10.24 11.31 -9.49
C GLY A 204 -8.83 10.73 -9.47
N HIS A 205 -8.58 9.83 -10.42
CA HIS A 205 -7.24 9.41 -10.79
C HIS A 205 -6.56 10.55 -11.58
N GLY A 206 -5.31 10.87 -11.22
CA GLY A 206 -4.49 11.83 -11.95
C GLY A 206 -3.62 11.18 -13.00
#